data_AF-A0A534UJU4-F1
#
_entry.id   AF-A0A534UJU4-F1
#
_cell.length_a   1.000
_cell.length_b   1.000
_cell.length_c   1.000
_cell.angle_alpha   90.00
_cell.angle_beta   90.00
_cell.angle_gamma   90.00
#
_symmetry.space_group_name_H-M   'P 1'
#
loop_
_entity.id
_entity.type
_entity.pdbx_description
1 polymer ?
#
loop_
_entity_poly.entity_id
_entity_poly.type
_entity_poly.pdbx_seq_one_letter_code
_entity_poly.pdbx_strand_id
1 'polypeptide(L)'
;MSNEKVPPHIRALKIGAQAVGALAVGALAIGALSIGALAIGRLVIGRSRIRRLEIDELVVARLHVTDSLTVPSTPAIENDLAKKQESEHFNPPTTLDRAFNKLFGLLVGLGLGLPHNYLLQVRGRKSGRVYSTPVDVLSRDGKRYLVAPRGYTQWVRNAVASGTVSLKKGRRSEQFGIRILSDDEKPEILKSYLDRYKLTVQRYFPVPAGSPTEAFRLLTGRYPIFELIPQR
;
A
#
# COMPACT_ATOMS: atom_id res chain seq x y z
N MET A 1 87.51 4.74 -52.92
CA MET A 1 87.83 4.28 -51.57
C MET A 1 86.57 4.28 -50.71
N SER A 2 86.42 3.19 -49.97
CA SER A 2 85.34 2.75 -49.10
C SER A 2 84.79 3.80 -48.13
N ASN A 3 83.48 3.77 -47.87
CA ASN A 3 83.01 3.94 -46.50
C ASN A 3 81.72 3.16 -46.25
N GLU A 4 81.81 2.29 -45.25
CA GLU A 4 80.87 1.29 -44.78
C GLU A 4 79.85 1.94 -43.82
N LYS A 5 78.60 1.43 -43.78
CA LYS A 5 77.76 1.44 -42.56
C LYS A 5 76.58 0.46 -42.69
N VAL A 6 76.57 -0.47 -41.73
CA VAL A 6 75.73 -1.65 -41.46
C VAL A 6 74.34 -1.24 -40.92
N PRO A 7 73.28 -2.09 -40.95
CA PRO A 7 71.88 -1.70 -41.15
C PRO A 7 71.10 -1.45 -39.83
N PRO A 8 69.85 -0.95 -39.88
CA PRO A 8 69.00 -0.93 -38.70
C PRO A 8 68.10 -2.18 -38.61
N HIS A 9 68.24 -2.85 -37.48
CA HIS A 9 67.38 -3.91 -36.96
C HIS A 9 65.94 -3.42 -36.75
N ILE A 10 64.95 -4.10 -37.33
CA ILE A 10 63.54 -3.92 -36.95
C ILE A 10 63.24 -4.87 -35.78
N ARG A 11 63.03 -4.25 -34.62
CA ARG A 11 62.73 -4.89 -33.33
C ARG A 11 61.31 -5.46 -33.35
N ALA A 12 61.16 -6.70 -32.88
CA ALA A 12 59.87 -7.32 -32.61
C ALA A 12 59.08 -6.50 -31.56
N LEU A 13 57.86 -6.11 -31.94
CA LEU A 13 56.94 -5.30 -31.15
C LEU A 13 56.35 -6.14 -30.00
N LYS A 14 56.72 -5.81 -28.76
CA LYS A 14 55.99 -6.25 -27.56
C LYS A 14 54.65 -5.52 -27.53
N ILE A 15 53.54 -6.23 -27.76
CA ILE A 15 52.20 -5.69 -27.58
C ILE A 15 51.94 -5.55 -26.08
N GLY A 16 51.93 -4.30 -25.61
CA GLY A 16 51.63 -3.91 -24.25
C GLY A 16 50.13 -3.88 -23.96
N ALA A 17 49.84 -4.19 -22.69
CA ALA A 17 48.67 -3.86 -21.87
C ALA A 17 47.49 -3.12 -22.53
N GLN A 18 46.32 -3.75 -22.47
CA GLN A 18 45.04 -3.05 -22.36
C GLN A 18 44.51 -3.29 -20.94
N ALA A 19 44.70 -2.28 -20.09
CA ALA A 19 44.01 -2.17 -18.82
C ALA A 19 42.53 -1.87 -19.13
N VAL A 20 41.63 -2.81 -18.85
CA VAL A 20 40.19 -2.51 -18.87
C VAL A 20 39.90 -1.66 -17.64
N GLY A 21 39.60 -0.39 -17.92
CA GLY A 21 39.23 0.62 -16.94
C GLY A 21 38.00 0.25 -16.11
N ALA A 22 38.03 0.74 -14.88
CA ALA A 22 37.05 0.53 -13.83
C ALA A 22 35.62 0.94 -14.21
N LEU A 23 34.66 0.08 -13.88
CA LEU A 23 33.32 0.53 -13.47
C LEU A 23 33.27 0.43 -11.95
N ALA A 24 33.62 1.52 -11.28
CA ALA A 24 33.24 1.73 -9.90
C ALA A 24 31.71 1.88 -9.87
N VAL A 25 30.99 0.80 -9.60
CA VAL A 25 29.57 0.89 -9.24
C VAL A 25 29.55 1.60 -7.89
N GLY A 26 29.10 2.86 -7.94
CA GLY A 26 29.14 3.78 -6.82
C GLY A 26 28.59 3.16 -5.54
N ALA A 27 29.33 3.38 -4.46
CA ALA A 27 28.87 3.18 -3.11
C ALA A 27 27.56 3.97 -2.92
N LEU A 28 26.43 3.27 -2.87
CA LEU A 28 25.25 3.83 -2.25
C LEU A 28 25.57 3.95 -0.76
N ALA A 29 25.73 5.18 -0.29
CA ALA A 29 25.80 5.47 1.12
C ALA A 29 24.56 4.88 1.82
N ILE A 30 24.73 3.78 2.54
CA ILE A 30 23.78 3.30 3.53
C ILE A 30 23.96 4.23 4.75
N GLY A 31 23.45 5.45 4.62
CA GLY A 31 23.79 6.54 5.52
C GLY A 31 22.61 7.49 5.74
N ALA A 32 21.41 6.93 5.89
CA ALA A 32 20.26 7.62 6.49
C ALA A 32 19.23 6.58 6.96
N LEU A 33 19.65 5.64 7.81
CA LEU A 33 18.71 4.91 8.64
C LEU A 33 18.22 5.88 9.72
N SER A 34 17.11 6.56 9.45
CA SER A 34 16.27 7.07 10.52
C SER A 34 15.91 5.86 11.38
N ILE A 35 16.30 5.87 12.66
CA ILE A 35 15.96 4.83 13.64
C ILE A 35 14.43 4.80 13.75
N GLY A 36 13.80 3.94 12.95
CA GLY A 36 12.36 3.80 12.87
C GLY A 36 11.97 2.40 13.34
N ALA A 37 11.36 2.34 14.53
CA ALA A 37 10.89 1.16 15.25
C ALA A 37 12.00 0.25 15.83
N LEU A 38 12.70 0.76 16.85
CA LEU A 38 13.32 -0.10 17.87
C LEU A 38 12.21 -0.53 18.85
N ALA A 39 11.93 -1.83 18.93
CA ALA A 39 11.16 -2.39 20.02
C ALA A 39 12.00 -2.26 21.29
N ILE A 40 11.77 -1.21 22.07
CA ILE A 40 12.38 -1.06 23.39
C ILE A 40 11.69 -2.10 24.28
N GLY A 41 12.44 -3.11 24.73
CA GLY A 41 11.97 -4.06 25.74
C GLY A 41 11.84 -3.40 27.12
N ARG A 42 12.29 -4.09 28.17
CA ARG A 42 12.23 -3.55 29.54
C ARG A 42 13.28 -2.44 29.75
N LEU A 43 12.85 -1.18 29.69
CA LEU A 43 13.68 -0.02 29.98
C LEU A 43 13.51 0.41 31.45
N VAL A 44 14.58 0.34 32.23
CA VAL A 44 14.61 0.87 33.60
C VAL A 44 15.02 2.33 33.56
N ILE A 45 14.06 3.22 33.79
CA ILE A 45 14.29 4.67 33.85
C ILE A 45 14.21 5.10 35.31
N GLY A 46 15.20 5.85 35.79
CA GLY A 46 15.15 6.50 37.11
C GLY A 46 14.16 7.66 37.13
N ARG A 47 14.65 8.90 36.97
CA ARG A 47 13.81 10.09 36.82
C ARG A 47 13.81 10.55 35.37
N SER A 48 12.63 10.73 34.78
CA SER A 48 12.46 11.27 33.42
C SER A 48 11.38 12.33 33.40
N ARG A 49 11.56 13.34 32.54
CA ARG A 49 10.57 14.37 32.25
C ARG A 49 10.06 14.16 30.84
N ILE A 50 8.78 13.86 30.70
CA ILE A 50 8.13 13.61 29.41
C ILE A 50 7.14 14.75 29.14
N ARG A 51 7.22 15.36 27.94
CA ARG A 51 6.29 16.43 27.54
C ARG A 51 4.91 15.89 27.14
N ARG A 52 4.89 14.73 26.48
CA ARG A 52 3.68 14.01 26.08
C ARG A 52 3.99 12.51 26.05
N LEU A 53 3.17 11.73 26.73
CA LEU A 53 3.23 10.27 26.79
C LEU A 53 1.94 9.73 26.19
N GLU A 54 2.05 8.82 25.22
CA GLU A 54 0.93 8.07 24.64
C GLU A 54 1.25 6.59 24.81
N ILE A 55 0.38 5.87 25.50
CA ILE A 55 0.54 4.47 25.87
C ILE A 55 -0.81 3.80 25.91
N ASP A 56 -0.86 2.52 25.53
CA ASP A 56 -2.08 1.73 25.52
C ASP A 56 -2.52 1.37 26.95
N GLU A 57 -1.56 0.98 27.80
CA GLU A 57 -1.81 0.58 29.18
C GLU A 57 -0.69 1.05 30.11
N LEU A 58 -1.08 1.62 31.26
CA LEU A 58 -0.16 2.10 32.29
C LEU A 58 -0.42 1.38 33.61
N VAL A 59 0.49 0.52 34.03
CA VAL A 59 0.47 -0.08 35.38
C VAL A 59 1.48 0.65 36.26
N VAL A 60 0.98 1.38 37.26
CA VAL A 60 1.80 2.12 38.23
C VAL A 60 1.39 1.76 39.65
N ALA A 61 2.38 1.66 40.55
CA ALA A 61 2.11 1.39 41.96
C ALA A 61 1.50 2.60 42.68
N ARG A 62 1.95 3.82 42.33
CA ARG A 62 1.44 5.07 42.91
C ARG A 62 1.55 6.19 41.88
N LEU A 63 0.45 6.92 41.66
CA LEU A 63 0.38 8.08 40.77
C LEU A 63 0.06 9.33 41.60
N HIS A 64 0.91 10.35 41.53
CA HIS A 64 0.61 11.69 42.07
C HIS A 64 0.26 12.61 40.91
N VAL A 65 -0.92 13.25 40.96
CA VAL A 65 -1.41 14.20 39.96
C VAL A 65 -1.48 15.59 40.61
N THR A 66 -0.86 16.59 39.99
CA THR A 66 -0.76 17.94 40.56
C THR A 66 -1.98 18.81 40.27
N ASP A 67 -2.53 18.78 39.05
CA ASP A 67 -3.41 19.86 38.54
C ASP A 67 -4.82 19.42 38.11
N SER A 68 -5.24 18.19 38.42
CA SER A 68 -6.53 17.52 38.06
C SER A 68 -6.55 16.69 36.77
N LEU A 69 -7.37 15.63 36.78
CA LEU A 69 -7.66 14.75 35.64
C LEU A 69 -8.98 15.19 35.00
N THR A 70 -8.96 15.57 33.73
CA THR A 70 -10.19 15.74 32.93
C THR A 70 -10.43 14.45 32.14
N VAL A 71 -11.41 13.66 32.56
CA VAL A 71 -11.90 12.52 31.78
C VAL A 71 -12.95 13.06 30.81
N PRO A 72 -12.79 12.92 29.48
CA PRO A 72 -13.82 13.37 28.55
C PRO A 72 -15.12 12.61 28.80
N SER A 73 -16.24 13.34 28.82
CA SER A 73 -17.58 12.79 29.06
C SER A 73 -17.98 11.79 27.96
N THR A 74 -18.55 10.65 28.37
CA THR A 74 -18.99 9.52 27.54
C THR A 74 -19.74 9.84 26.24
N PRO A 75 -20.60 10.89 26.12
CA PRO A 75 -21.34 11.16 24.88
C PRO A 75 -20.47 11.61 23.70
N ALA A 76 -19.33 12.27 23.99
CA ALA A 76 -18.37 12.67 22.96
C ALA A 76 -17.54 11.47 22.49
N ILE A 77 -17.19 10.57 23.42
CA ILE A 77 -16.46 9.33 23.14
C ILE A 77 -17.31 8.42 22.24
N GLU A 78 -18.59 8.23 22.52
CA GLU A 78 -19.46 7.33 21.73
C GLU A 78 -19.70 7.84 20.30
N ASN A 79 -19.92 9.15 20.14
CA ASN A 79 -20.05 9.78 18.81
C ASN A 79 -18.73 9.83 18.05
N ASP A 80 -17.61 10.10 18.72
CA ASP A 80 -16.29 10.07 18.10
C ASP A 80 -15.83 8.64 17.80
N LEU A 81 -16.25 7.64 18.59
CA LEU A 81 -16.00 6.22 18.33
C LEU A 81 -16.85 5.70 17.17
N ALA A 82 -18.12 6.08 17.05
CA ALA A 82 -18.96 5.71 15.91
C ALA A 82 -18.43 6.35 14.61
N LYS A 83 -18.03 7.63 14.68
CA LYS A 83 -17.45 8.37 13.55
C LYS A 83 -16.01 7.94 13.23
N LYS A 84 -15.24 7.51 14.23
CA LYS A 84 -13.97 6.78 14.06
C LYS A 84 -14.21 5.43 13.42
N GLN A 85 -15.16 4.62 13.88
CA GLN A 85 -15.39 3.27 13.34
C GLN A 85 -15.75 3.28 11.85
N GLU A 86 -16.55 4.26 11.40
CA GLU A 86 -16.80 4.52 9.98
C GLU A 86 -15.56 5.02 9.21
N SER A 87 -14.56 5.60 9.88
CA SER A 87 -13.40 6.23 9.26
C SER A 87 -12.03 5.55 9.51
N GLU A 88 -11.95 4.56 10.40
CA GLU A 88 -10.69 4.06 10.99
C GLU A 88 -10.21 2.70 10.53
N HIS A 89 -11.03 1.88 9.86
CA HIS A 89 -10.44 0.71 9.22
C HIS A 89 -9.65 1.18 7.99
N PHE A 90 -8.38 1.51 8.21
CA PHE A 90 -7.39 1.77 7.17
C PHE A 90 -6.12 1.03 7.51
N ASN A 91 -5.73 0.07 6.67
CA ASN A 91 -4.44 -0.60 6.79
C ASN A 91 -3.43 0.03 5.83
N PRO A 92 -2.52 0.92 6.30
CA PRO A 92 -1.59 1.62 5.44
C PRO A 92 -0.57 0.66 4.79
N PRO A 93 -0.23 0.86 3.50
CA PRO A 93 0.80 0.04 2.87
C PRO A 93 2.18 0.35 3.47
N THR A 94 2.98 -0.70 3.70
CA THR A 94 4.38 -0.56 4.11
C THR A 94 5.23 0.05 2.98
N THR A 95 6.49 0.41 3.27
CA THR A 95 7.43 0.90 2.23
C THR A 95 7.69 -0.15 1.15
N LEU A 96 7.81 -1.43 1.54
CA LEU A 96 7.96 -2.54 0.60
C LEU A 96 6.70 -2.73 -0.25
N ASP A 97 5.51 -2.67 0.36
CA ASP A 97 4.24 -2.74 -0.38
C ASP A 97 4.15 -1.59 -1.40
N ARG A 98 4.58 -0.38 -1.05
CA ARG A 98 4.56 0.77 -1.98
C ARG A 98 5.46 0.56 -3.18
N ALA A 99 6.67 0.03 -2.98
CA ALA A 99 7.59 -0.29 -4.07
C ALA A 99 7.02 -1.37 -4.99
N PHE A 100 6.54 -2.48 -4.41
CA PHE A 100 5.88 -3.56 -5.16
C PHE A 100 4.65 -3.06 -5.93
N ASN A 101 3.78 -2.28 -5.28
CA ASN A 101 2.58 -1.73 -5.92
C ASN A 101 2.92 -0.79 -7.08
N LYS A 102 4.02 -0.04 -7.01
CA LYS A 102 4.47 0.81 -8.10
C LYS A 102 4.94 -0.02 -9.30
N LEU A 103 5.75 -1.05 -9.05
CA LEU A 103 6.22 -1.97 -10.10
C LEU A 103 5.04 -2.74 -10.72
N PHE A 104 4.20 -3.32 -9.88
CA PHE A 104 3.03 -4.07 -10.33
C PHE A 104 2.03 -3.18 -11.07
N GLY A 105 1.79 -1.97 -10.58
CA GLY A 105 0.97 -0.98 -11.27
C GLY A 105 1.51 -0.59 -12.65
N LEU A 106 2.84 -0.51 -12.81
CA LEU A 106 3.47 -0.29 -14.12
C LEU A 106 3.20 -1.46 -15.07
N LEU A 107 3.39 -2.70 -14.62
CA LEU A 107 3.12 -3.91 -15.42
C LEU A 107 1.66 -3.95 -15.88
N VAL A 108 0.72 -3.77 -14.96
CA VAL A 108 -0.73 -3.76 -15.28
C VAL A 108 -1.07 -2.59 -16.23
N GLY A 109 -0.44 -1.44 -16.03
CA GLY A 109 -0.55 -0.28 -16.91
C GLY A 109 -0.06 -0.53 -18.34
N LEU A 110 0.92 -1.43 -18.52
CA LEU A 110 1.40 -1.93 -19.83
C LEU A 110 0.54 -3.08 -20.38
N GLY A 111 -0.39 -3.62 -19.59
CA GLY A 111 -1.27 -4.73 -19.96
C GLY A 111 -0.83 -6.09 -19.44
N LEU A 112 0.29 -6.14 -18.71
CA LEU A 112 0.87 -7.34 -18.14
C LEU A 112 0.31 -7.56 -16.72
N GLY A 113 -0.41 -8.66 -16.53
CA GLY A 113 -1.04 -9.00 -15.25
C GLY A 113 -2.21 -9.95 -15.44
N LEU A 114 -2.72 -10.52 -14.35
CA LEU A 114 -3.83 -11.48 -14.40
C LEU A 114 -5.10 -10.82 -14.96
N PRO A 115 -6.04 -11.59 -15.55
CA PRO A 115 -7.24 -11.03 -16.17
C PRO A 115 -8.06 -10.11 -15.26
N HIS A 116 -8.03 -10.34 -13.95
CA HIS A 116 -8.73 -9.55 -12.94
C HIS A 116 -7.96 -8.34 -12.40
N ASN A 117 -6.68 -8.15 -12.78
CA ASN A 117 -5.90 -7.01 -12.33
C ASN A 117 -6.11 -5.81 -13.25
N TYR A 118 -6.41 -4.66 -12.65
CA TYR A 118 -6.58 -3.39 -13.34
C TYR A 118 -5.87 -2.28 -12.58
N LEU A 119 -5.47 -1.24 -13.32
CA LEU A 119 -5.09 0.02 -12.73
C LEU A 119 -6.36 0.84 -12.52
N LEU A 120 -6.81 0.92 -11.27
CA LEU A 120 -7.90 1.78 -10.87
C LEU A 120 -7.45 3.24 -10.94
N GLN A 121 -8.20 4.05 -11.66
CA GLN A 121 -7.99 5.49 -11.77
C GLN A 121 -9.17 6.23 -11.15
N VAL A 122 -8.87 7.14 -10.24
CA VAL A 122 -9.86 7.96 -9.52
C VAL A 122 -9.44 9.43 -9.55
N ARG A 123 -10.42 10.34 -9.63
CA ARG A 123 -10.17 11.77 -9.56
C ARG A 123 -10.00 12.21 -8.10
N GLY A 124 -8.92 12.91 -7.79
CA GLY A 124 -8.67 13.44 -6.46
C GLY A 124 -9.71 14.47 -6.05
N ARG A 125 -10.47 14.19 -4.98
CA ARG A 125 -11.56 15.08 -4.51
C ARG A 125 -11.10 16.49 -4.10
N LYS A 126 -9.83 16.64 -3.71
CA LYS A 126 -9.22 17.93 -3.33
C LYS A 126 -8.38 18.55 -4.44
N SER A 127 -7.63 17.72 -5.17
CA SER A 127 -6.62 18.20 -6.13
C SER A 127 -7.08 18.16 -7.59
N GLY A 128 -8.19 17.47 -7.90
CA GLY A 128 -8.67 17.24 -9.26
C GLY A 128 -7.78 16.30 -10.10
N ARG A 129 -6.58 15.94 -9.64
CA ARG A 129 -5.62 15.07 -10.33
C ARG A 129 -6.11 13.63 -10.39
N VAL A 130 -5.74 12.90 -11.43
CA VAL A 130 -5.99 11.45 -11.51
C VAL A 130 -4.95 10.71 -10.67
N TYR A 131 -5.42 9.87 -9.75
CA TYR A 131 -4.60 8.94 -8.97
C TYR A 131 -4.84 7.52 -9.45
N SER A 132 -3.78 6.73 -9.47
CA SER A 132 -3.80 5.36 -9.97
C SER A 132 -3.35 4.36 -8.90
N THR A 133 -4.03 3.23 -8.77
CA THR A 133 -3.63 2.13 -7.88
C THR A 133 -4.01 0.78 -8.48
N PRO A 134 -3.13 -0.24 -8.44
CA PRO A 134 -3.51 -1.57 -8.91
C PRO A 134 -4.54 -2.19 -7.97
N VAL A 135 -5.56 -2.83 -8.55
CA VAL A 135 -6.65 -3.49 -7.81
C VAL A 135 -7.03 -4.81 -8.46
N ASP A 136 -7.64 -5.69 -7.66
CA ASP A 136 -8.33 -6.89 -8.12
C ASP A 136 -9.81 -6.55 -8.33
N VAL A 137 -10.32 -6.82 -9.54
CA VAL A 137 -11.74 -6.67 -9.89
C VAL A 137 -12.40 -8.03 -9.82
N LEU A 138 -13.40 -8.17 -8.95
CA LEU A 138 -14.20 -9.38 -8.85
C LEU A 138 -15.31 -9.35 -9.90
N SER A 139 -15.31 -10.34 -10.80
CA SER A 139 -16.45 -10.61 -11.68
C SER A 139 -17.31 -11.71 -11.07
N ARG A 140 -18.60 -11.43 -10.86
CA ARG A 140 -19.59 -12.37 -10.34
C ARG A 140 -20.97 -12.04 -10.89
N ASP A 141 -21.70 -13.04 -11.37
CA ASP A 141 -23.08 -12.92 -11.85
C ASP A 141 -23.26 -11.82 -12.91
N GLY A 142 -22.31 -11.73 -13.86
CA GLY A 142 -22.29 -10.71 -14.92
C GLY A 142 -21.91 -9.29 -14.45
N LYS A 143 -21.69 -9.09 -13.14
CA LYS A 143 -21.35 -7.82 -12.53
C LYS A 143 -19.87 -7.74 -12.14
N ARG A 144 -19.35 -6.53 -12.02
CA ARG A 144 -17.98 -6.24 -11.59
C ARG A 144 -17.99 -5.49 -10.27
N TYR A 145 -17.12 -5.89 -9.35
CA TYR A 145 -17.03 -5.30 -8.02
C TYR A 145 -15.59 -4.89 -7.69
N LEU A 146 -15.44 -3.74 -7.03
CA LEU A 146 -14.23 -3.32 -6.35
C LEU A 146 -14.40 -3.51 -4.85
N VAL A 147 -13.46 -4.22 -4.22
CA VAL A 147 -13.40 -4.37 -2.76
C VAL A 147 -12.19 -3.59 -2.26
N ALA A 148 -12.36 -2.86 -1.16
CA ALA A 148 -11.26 -2.19 -0.47
C ALA A 148 -10.82 -3.02 0.75
N PRO A 149 -9.95 -4.03 0.60
CA PRO A 149 -9.52 -4.87 1.73
C PRO A 149 -8.70 -4.09 2.77
N ARG A 150 -8.17 -2.91 2.41
CA ARG A 150 -7.51 -2.00 3.33
C ARG A 150 -8.46 -0.94 3.92
N GLY A 151 -9.77 -1.11 3.75
CA GLY A 151 -10.83 -0.21 4.22
C GLY A 151 -10.85 1.18 3.54
N TYR A 152 -11.10 2.25 4.29
CA TYR A 152 -11.40 3.60 3.77
C TYR A 152 -10.15 4.38 3.28
N THR A 153 -9.46 3.81 2.30
CA THR A 153 -8.28 4.40 1.66
C THR A 153 -8.59 5.71 0.91
N GLN A 154 -7.56 6.44 0.46
CA GLN A 154 -7.77 7.66 -0.33
C GLN A 154 -8.49 7.42 -1.65
N TRP A 155 -8.30 6.26 -2.30
CA TRP A 155 -9.01 5.98 -3.55
C TRP A 155 -10.51 5.77 -3.31
N VAL A 156 -10.90 5.15 -2.19
CA VAL A 156 -12.30 4.98 -1.77
C VAL A 156 -12.95 6.33 -1.58
N ARG A 157 -12.31 7.21 -0.80
CA ARG A 157 -12.81 8.57 -0.54
C ARG A 157 -12.92 9.41 -1.82
N ASN A 158 -12.00 9.22 -2.75
CA ASN A 158 -12.04 9.88 -4.05
C ASN A 158 -13.16 9.34 -4.93
N ALA A 159 -13.32 8.01 -5.01
CA ALA A 159 -14.36 7.36 -5.79
C ALA A 159 -15.77 7.77 -5.32
N VAL A 160 -16.01 7.76 -4.01
CA VAL A 160 -17.28 8.20 -3.41
C VAL A 160 -17.58 9.65 -3.78
N ALA A 161 -16.57 10.53 -3.70
CA ALA A 161 -16.74 11.94 -4.03
C ALA A 161 -16.94 12.19 -5.54
N SER A 162 -16.34 11.37 -6.42
CA SER A 162 -16.48 11.52 -7.87
C SER A 162 -17.68 10.78 -8.46
N GLY A 163 -18.26 9.81 -7.74
CA GLY A 163 -19.31 8.92 -8.23
C GLY A 163 -18.88 8.00 -9.39
N THR A 164 -17.60 8.07 -9.80
CA THR A 164 -17.08 7.42 -10.99
C THR A 164 -15.63 6.96 -10.79
N VAL A 165 -15.26 5.89 -11.49
CA VAL A 165 -13.90 5.34 -11.53
C VAL A 165 -13.56 4.87 -12.95
N SER A 166 -12.28 4.75 -13.28
CA SER A 166 -11.86 4.11 -14.53
C SER A 166 -10.96 2.92 -14.27
N LEU A 167 -11.14 1.85 -15.05
CA LEU A 167 -10.27 0.68 -15.04
C LEU A 167 -9.40 0.70 -16.29
N LYS A 168 -8.08 0.74 -16.09
CA LYS A 168 -7.09 0.70 -17.18
C LYS A 168 -6.31 -0.61 -17.16
N LYS A 169 -6.12 -1.19 -18.35
CA LYS A 169 -5.19 -2.30 -18.58
C LYS A 169 -4.55 -2.16 -19.96
N GLY A 170 -3.24 -1.93 -19.99
CA GLY A 170 -2.54 -1.59 -21.22
C GLY A 170 -3.13 -0.33 -21.87
N ARG A 171 -3.46 -0.42 -23.16
CA ARG A 171 -4.09 0.66 -23.92
C ARG A 171 -5.59 0.81 -23.64
N ARG A 172 -6.25 -0.22 -23.08
CA ARG A 172 -7.70 -0.19 -22.81
C ARG A 172 -7.97 0.56 -21.51
N SER A 173 -8.95 1.45 -21.54
CA SER A 173 -9.46 2.18 -20.37
C SER A 173 -10.97 2.31 -20.51
N GLU A 174 -11.69 1.97 -19.45
CA GLU A 174 -13.17 2.01 -19.41
C GLU A 174 -13.60 2.75 -18.15
N GLN A 175 -14.59 3.64 -18.24
CA GLN A 175 -15.13 4.39 -17.11
C GLN A 175 -16.44 3.77 -16.62
N PHE A 176 -16.62 3.80 -15.31
CA PHE A 176 -17.78 3.26 -14.61
C PHE A 176 -18.35 4.28 -13.65
N GLY A 177 -19.66 4.27 -13.51
CA GLY A 177 -20.32 4.75 -12.29
C GLY A 177 -20.11 3.73 -11.17
N ILE A 178 -20.28 4.17 -9.93
CA ILE A 178 -20.21 3.27 -8.77
C ILE A 178 -21.53 3.24 -8.01
N ARG A 179 -21.93 2.06 -7.56
CA ARG A 179 -22.99 1.85 -6.56
C ARG A 179 -22.36 1.27 -5.30
N ILE A 180 -22.55 1.92 -4.17
CA ILE A 180 -22.12 1.40 -2.86
C ILE A 180 -23.05 0.26 -2.48
N LEU A 181 -22.50 -0.89 -2.10
CA LEU A 181 -23.30 -2.02 -1.61
C LEU A 181 -23.76 -1.77 -0.18
N SER A 182 -25.00 -2.17 0.10
CA SER A 182 -25.53 -2.24 1.47
C SER A 182 -24.86 -3.36 2.27
N ASP A 183 -24.92 -3.29 3.60
CA ASP A 183 -24.28 -4.29 4.45
C ASP A 183 -24.86 -5.71 4.27
N ASP A 184 -26.11 -5.84 3.85
CA ASP A 184 -26.72 -7.15 3.58
C ASP A 184 -26.19 -7.82 2.29
N GLU A 185 -25.76 -7.02 1.31
CA GLU A 185 -25.21 -7.52 0.05
C GLU A 185 -23.73 -7.94 0.16
N LYS A 186 -22.99 -7.33 1.09
CA LYS A 186 -21.52 -7.47 1.18
C LYS A 186 -21.02 -8.87 1.55
N PRO A 187 -21.64 -9.67 2.45
CA PRO A 187 -21.06 -10.92 2.93
C PRO A 187 -20.70 -11.90 1.81
N GLU A 188 -21.60 -12.10 0.86
CA GLU A 188 -21.37 -12.99 -0.29
C GLU A 188 -20.24 -12.49 -1.20
N ILE A 189 -20.15 -11.17 -1.38
CA ILE A 189 -19.09 -10.55 -2.18
C ILE A 189 -17.74 -10.65 -1.48
N LEU A 190 -17.67 -10.39 -0.17
CA LEU A 190 -16.44 -10.52 0.62
C LEU A 190 -15.93 -11.95 0.65
N LYS A 191 -16.82 -12.93 0.85
CA LYS A 191 -16.49 -14.36 0.77
C LYS A 191 -15.89 -14.69 -0.60
N SER A 192 -16.58 -14.33 -1.67
CA SER A 192 -16.14 -14.60 -3.05
C SER A 192 -14.78 -13.97 -3.37
N TYR A 193 -14.59 -12.73 -2.91
CA TYR A 193 -13.37 -11.98 -3.09
C TYR A 193 -12.20 -12.63 -2.35
N LEU A 194 -12.38 -12.96 -1.07
CA LEU A 194 -11.36 -13.61 -0.27
C LEU A 194 -10.99 -14.98 -0.83
N ASP A 195 -11.98 -15.82 -1.16
CA ASP A 195 -11.76 -17.17 -1.67
C ASP A 195 -10.96 -17.15 -2.98
N ARG A 196 -11.30 -16.21 -3.88
CA ARG A 196 -10.67 -16.09 -5.20
C ARG A 196 -9.25 -15.54 -5.13
N TYR A 197 -9.00 -14.55 -4.26
CA TYR A 197 -7.73 -13.81 -4.23
C TYR A 197 -6.90 -14.09 -2.98
N LYS A 198 -7.15 -15.22 -2.29
CA LYS A 198 -6.55 -15.54 -0.98
C LYS A 198 -5.04 -15.33 -0.89
N LEU A 199 -4.29 -15.63 -1.95
CA LEU A 199 -2.83 -15.49 -1.97
C LEU A 199 -2.35 -14.04 -1.76
N THR A 200 -3.15 -13.05 -2.15
CA THR A 200 -2.78 -11.63 -2.06
C THR A 200 -3.55 -10.89 -0.95
N VAL A 201 -4.79 -11.32 -0.66
CA VAL A 201 -5.71 -10.57 0.20
C VAL A 201 -5.94 -11.15 1.59
N GLN A 202 -5.61 -12.42 1.85
CA GLN A 202 -5.90 -13.08 3.14
C GLN A 202 -5.41 -12.30 4.36
N ARG A 203 -4.23 -11.68 4.27
CA ARG A 203 -3.64 -10.85 5.35
C ARG A 203 -4.49 -9.66 5.79
N TYR A 204 -5.51 -9.28 5.01
CA TYR A 204 -6.42 -8.19 5.34
C TYR A 204 -7.71 -8.66 6.00
N PHE A 205 -7.99 -9.95 5.99
CA PHE A 205 -9.22 -10.53 6.54
C PHE A 205 -8.92 -11.25 7.85
N PRO A 206 -9.71 -11.02 8.91
CA PRO A 206 -9.57 -11.74 10.18
C PRO A 206 -10.16 -13.17 10.11
N VAL A 207 -10.84 -13.51 9.02
CA VAL A 207 -11.42 -14.84 8.76
C VAL A 207 -10.66 -15.54 7.64
N PRO A 208 -10.45 -16.87 7.71
CA PRO A 208 -9.77 -17.60 6.65
C PRO A 208 -10.64 -17.74 5.39
N ALA A 209 -10.01 -17.78 4.21
CA ALA A 209 -10.67 -18.18 2.98
C ALA A 209 -11.34 -19.55 3.13
N GLY A 210 -12.53 -19.71 2.57
CA GLY A 210 -13.40 -20.88 2.75
C GLY A 210 -14.39 -20.76 3.91
N SER A 211 -14.31 -19.69 4.73
CA SER A 211 -15.27 -19.44 5.81
C SER A 211 -16.71 -19.30 5.28
N PRO A 212 -17.73 -19.68 6.08
CA PRO A 212 -19.13 -19.49 5.70
C PRO A 212 -19.48 -17.99 5.61
N THR A 213 -20.50 -17.66 4.81
CA THR A 213 -20.93 -16.26 4.55
C THR A 213 -21.27 -15.53 5.85
N GLU A 214 -21.84 -16.24 6.82
CA GLU A 214 -22.16 -15.78 8.18
C GLU A 214 -20.98 -15.05 8.85
N ALA A 215 -19.76 -15.56 8.66
CA ALA A 215 -18.55 -15.04 9.29
C ALA A 215 -18.19 -13.63 8.79
N PHE A 216 -18.72 -13.21 7.65
CA PHE A 216 -18.44 -11.91 7.05
C PHE A 216 -19.46 -10.83 7.45
N ARG A 217 -20.58 -11.18 8.09
CA ARG A 217 -21.63 -10.20 8.46
C ARG A 217 -21.13 -9.12 9.42
N LEU A 218 -20.23 -9.49 10.35
CA LEU A 218 -19.62 -8.55 11.31
C LEU A 218 -18.49 -7.71 10.70
N LEU A 219 -18.12 -7.97 9.44
CA LEU A 219 -17.00 -7.34 8.74
C LEU A 219 -17.44 -6.28 7.75
N THR A 220 -18.73 -6.20 7.45
CA THR A 220 -19.32 -5.39 6.35
C THR A 220 -18.99 -3.90 6.45
N GLY A 221 -18.96 -3.33 7.67
CA GLY A 221 -18.57 -1.94 7.92
C GLY A 221 -17.09 -1.63 7.68
N ARG A 222 -16.21 -2.64 7.66
CA ARG A 222 -14.75 -2.46 7.52
C ARG A 222 -14.28 -2.41 6.07
N TYR A 223 -15.07 -2.98 5.15
CA TYR A 223 -14.66 -3.21 3.77
C TYR A 223 -15.63 -2.53 2.81
N PRO A 224 -15.33 -1.29 2.36
CA PRO A 224 -16.07 -0.65 1.29
C PRO A 224 -16.09 -1.52 0.02
N ILE A 225 -17.29 -1.68 -0.57
CA ILE A 225 -17.49 -2.42 -1.82
C ILE A 225 -18.31 -1.57 -2.79
N PHE A 226 -17.89 -1.55 -4.05
CA PHE A 226 -18.56 -0.85 -5.13
C PHE A 226 -18.92 -1.83 -6.25
N GLU A 227 -20.19 -1.86 -6.66
CA GLU A 227 -20.58 -2.40 -7.96
C GLU A 227 -20.24 -1.37 -9.03
N LEU A 228 -19.59 -1.82 -10.11
CA LEU A 228 -19.24 -1.00 -11.25
C LEU A 228 -20.38 -1.00 -12.26
N ILE A 229 -20.95 0.17 -12.50
CA ILE A 229 -22.05 0.38 -13.43
C ILE A 229 -21.48 0.88 -14.76
N PRO A 230 -21.58 0.08 -15.84
CA PRO A 230 -21.13 0.50 -17.18
C PRO A 230 -21.80 1.82 -17.57
N GLN A 231 -20.99 2.76 -18.04
CA GLN A 231 -21.49 3.99 -18.65
C GLN A 231 -21.64 3.70 -20.15
N ARG A 232 -22.84 3.92 -20.69
CA ARG A 232 -23.08 3.79 -22.14
C ARG A 232 -22.43 4.93 -22.91
#